data_AF-A0A2E0SDK4-F1
#
_entry.id   AF-A0A2E0SDK4-F1
#
_cell.length_a   1.000
_cell.length_b   1.000
_cell.length_c   1.000
_cell.angle_alpha   90.00
_cell.angle_beta   90.00
_cell.angle_gamma   90.00
#
_symmetry.space_group_name_H-M   'P 1'
#
loop_
_entity.id
_entity.type
_entity.pdbx_description
1 polymer ?
#
loop_
_entity_poly.entity_id
_entity_poly.type
_entity_poly.pdbx_seq_one_letter_code
_entity_poly.pdbx_strand_id
1 'polypeptide(L)'
;MKQLTLWLVLLTAFSQSQVFGIEKIKPPLELQEIQELIGQWKGVGQLKRGSTQGGWIEESHWEWKFGKQNSALVYKSPKGKFVKELKVSFEDDAYVAQGLNADGEKIELRGNRDDSGKLVLMNTEQTLPSRISFRTVAAGKRMVVSFERKISDALYTRLGEVGATRKGSLFGKGVQEVVCIVSGGKGTMPVNFEGQTYYVCCTGCRDYFNENAAAIVAEYASKKKK
;
A
#
# COMPACT_ATOMS: atom_id res chain seq x y z
N MET A 1 54.75 15.45 -61.43
CA MET A 1 53.73 14.39 -61.31
C MET A 1 53.31 14.33 -59.85
N LYS A 2 52.12 14.84 -59.53
CA LYS A 2 51.66 15.20 -58.17
C LYS A 2 50.97 14.02 -57.49
N GLN A 3 51.24 13.87 -56.20
CA GLN A 3 50.75 12.80 -55.32
C GLN A 3 49.23 12.87 -55.09
N LEU A 4 48.59 11.69 -55.03
CA LEU A 4 47.26 11.47 -54.50
C LEU A 4 47.27 11.60 -52.98
N THR A 5 46.32 12.35 -52.42
CA THR A 5 45.99 12.32 -50.98
C THR A 5 44.54 11.86 -50.85
N LEU A 6 44.36 10.65 -50.34
CA LEU A 6 43.07 10.07 -49.94
C LEU A 6 42.65 10.73 -48.61
N TRP A 7 41.50 11.40 -48.57
CA TRP A 7 40.88 11.82 -47.32
C TRP A 7 39.82 10.79 -46.92
N LEU A 8 40.10 10.09 -45.82
CA LEU A 8 39.20 9.14 -45.17
C LEU A 8 38.27 9.93 -44.22
N VAL A 9 37.00 10.12 -44.61
CA VAL A 9 35.98 10.70 -43.73
C VAL A 9 35.42 9.58 -42.85
N LEU A 10 35.86 9.50 -41.59
CA LEU A 10 35.22 8.67 -40.57
C LEU A 10 33.90 9.34 -40.12
N LEU A 11 32.77 8.83 -40.62
CA LEU A 11 31.47 9.07 -40.00
C LEU A 11 31.37 8.22 -38.73
N THR A 12 31.53 8.86 -37.58
CA THR A 12 31.19 8.26 -36.28
C THR A 12 29.67 8.38 -36.07
N ALA A 13 28.96 7.27 -36.32
CA ALA A 13 27.56 7.16 -35.96
C ALA A 13 27.43 7.08 -34.43
N PHE A 14 27.12 8.22 -33.79
CA PHE A 14 26.69 8.25 -32.40
C PHE A 14 25.30 7.63 -32.29
N SER A 15 25.25 6.33 -31.97
CA SER A 15 24.02 5.65 -31.56
C SER A 15 23.59 6.19 -30.20
N GLN A 16 22.64 7.13 -30.18
CA GLN A 16 21.90 7.45 -28.98
C GLN A 16 20.98 6.27 -28.64
N SER A 17 21.49 5.38 -27.78
CA SER A 17 20.68 4.35 -27.14
C SER A 17 19.72 5.04 -26.18
N GLN A 18 18.50 5.36 -26.62
CA GLN A 18 17.43 5.75 -25.71
C GLN A 18 17.08 4.55 -24.85
N VAL A 19 17.58 4.54 -23.61
CA VAL A 19 17.11 3.65 -22.56
C VAL A 19 15.70 4.11 -22.22
N PHE A 20 14.70 3.52 -22.87
CA PHE A 20 13.30 3.61 -22.42
C PHE A 20 13.18 2.81 -21.12
N GLY A 21 13.65 3.39 -20.02
CA GLY A 21 13.26 2.96 -18.69
C GLY A 21 11.74 3.11 -18.59
N ILE A 22 11.04 2.00 -18.36
CA ILE A 22 9.62 2.04 -18.04
C ILE A 22 9.52 2.67 -16.65
N GLU A 23 9.43 3.99 -16.58
CA GLU A 23 9.24 4.71 -15.33
C GLU A 23 7.88 4.28 -14.75
N LYS A 24 7.92 3.55 -13.63
CA LYS A 24 6.70 3.21 -12.90
C LYS A 24 6.05 4.52 -12.43
N ILE A 25 4.76 4.68 -12.75
CA ILE A 25 4.02 5.92 -12.48
C ILE A 25 3.93 6.16 -10.97
N LYS A 26 4.14 7.42 -10.55
CA LYS A 26 3.91 7.88 -9.18
C LYS A 26 2.47 7.54 -8.75
N PRO A 27 2.24 6.98 -7.55
CA PRO A 27 0.90 6.63 -7.11
C PRO A 27 -0.03 7.86 -7.03
N PRO A 28 -1.33 7.71 -7.38
CA PRO A 28 -2.35 8.74 -7.17
C PRO A 28 -2.31 9.28 -5.74
N LEU A 29 -2.55 10.59 -5.58
CA LEU A 29 -2.48 11.26 -4.28
C LEU A 29 -3.49 10.66 -3.30
N GLU A 30 -4.64 10.24 -3.81
CA GLU A 30 -5.75 9.65 -3.07
C GLU A 30 -5.38 8.28 -2.51
N LEU A 31 -4.60 7.47 -3.23
CA LEU A 31 -4.06 6.23 -2.68
C LEU A 31 -2.94 6.47 -1.66
N GLN A 32 -2.22 7.60 -1.74
CA GLN A 32 -1.25 7.98 -0.71
C GLN A 32 -1.95 8.35 0.61
N GLU A 33 -3.21 8.79 0.58
CA GLU A 33 -3.96 9.11 1.79
C GLU A 33 -4.31 7.92 2.68
N ILE A 34 -4.23 6.69 2.15
CA ILE A 34 -4.46 5.45 2.90
C ILE A 34 -3.17 4.63 3.06
N GLN A 35 -2.01 5.21 2.74
CA GLN A 35 -0.73 4.51 2.81
C GLN A 35 -0.32 4.14 4.24
N GLU A 36 -0.93 4.75 5.26
CA GLU A 36 -0.73 4.33 6.65
C GLU A 36 -1.16 2.88 6.88
N LEU A 37 -2.02 2.30 6.03
CA LEU A 37 -2.40 0.89 6.12
C LEU A 37 -1.25 -0.06 5.78
N ILE A 38 -0.26 0.39 5.00
CA ILE A 38 0.84 -0.43 4.49
C ILE A 38 1.67 -1.05 5.61
N GLY A 39 1.95 -2.34 5.49
CA GLY A 39 2.78 -3.10 6.42
C GLY A 39 2.11 -4.37 6.89
N GLN A 40 2.83 -5.09 7.74
CA GLN A 40 2.39 -6.36 8.32
C GLN A 40 1.67 -6.11 9.63
N TRP A 41 0.55 -6.80 9.83
CA TRP A 41 -0.35 -6.64 10.96
C TRP A 41 -0.67 -7.99 11.57
N LYS A 42 -0.63 -8.08 12.89
CA LYS A 42 -1.05 -9.27 13.64
C LYS A 42 -2.01 -8.85 14.74
N GLY A 43 -3.16 -9.52 14.80
CA GLY A 43 -4.24 -9.13 15.68
C GLY A 43 -5.12 -10.27 16.11
N VAL A 44 -6.10 -9.89 16.94
CA VAL A 44 -7.18 -10.78 17.38
C VAL A 44 -8.49 -10.21 16.85
N GLY A 45 -9.25 -11.07 16.19
CA GLY A 45 -10.62 -10.84 15.80
C GLY A 45 -11.60 -11.26 16.90
N GLN A 46 -12.67 -10.48 17.06
CA GLN A 46 -13.77 -10.75 17.97
C GLN A 46 -15.10 -10.61 17.24
N LEU A 47 -16.00 -11.57 17.43
CA LEU A 47 -17.38 -11.48 16.93
C LEU A 47 -18.19 -10.48 17.75
N LYS A 48 -17.98 -10.49 19.07
CA LYS A 48 -18.57 -9.55 20.02
C LYS A 48 -17.44 -8.80 20.75
N ARG A 49 -17.50 -7.47 20.74
CA ARG A 49 -16.51 -6.62 21.41
C ARG A 49 -16.38 -7.02 22.89
N GLY A 50 -15.14 -7.20 23.35
CA GLY A 50 -14.86 -7.54 24.75
C GLY A 50 -15.15 -9.00 25.10
N SER A 51 -15.49 -9.85 24.13
CA SER A 51 -15.62 -11.30 24.32
C SER A 51 -14.55 -12.04 23.52
N THR A 52 -13.98 -13.09 24.12
CA THR A 52 -13.07 -14.02 23.46
C THR A 52 -13.79 -15.17 22.78
N GLN A 53 -15.10 -15.33 23.02
CA GLN A 53 -15.90 -16.41 22.44
C GLN A 53 -15.99 -16.25 20.92
N GLY A 54 -15.59 -17.29 20.20
CA GLY A 54 -15.51 -17.27 18.73
C GLY A 54 -14.43 -16.32 18.18
N GLY A 55 -13.50 -15.87 19.03
CA GLY A 55 -12.36 -15.07 18.62
C GLY A 55 -11.39 -15.85 17.73
N TRP A 56 -10.61 -15.14 16.93
CA TRP A 56 -9.63 -15.75 16.03
C TRP A 56 -8.37 -14.88 15.92
N ILE A 57 -7.28 -15.47 15.41
CA ILE A 57 -6.06 -14.74 15.11
C ILE A 57 -6.11 -14.30 13.65
N GLU A 58 -5.83 -13.02 13.42
CA GLU A 58 -5.75 -12.43 12.09
C GLU A 58 -4.32 -11.97 11.82
N GLU A 59 -3.73 -12.43 10.71
CA GLU A 59 -2.47 -11.93 10.19
C GLU A 59 -2.70 -11.39 8.79
N SER A 60 -2.35 -10.12 8.58
CA SER A 60 -2.58 -9.47 7.29
C SER A 60 -1.41 -8.59 6.87
N HIS A 61 -1.36 -8.31 5.57
CA HIS A 61 -0.31 -7.52 4.94
C HIS A 61 -0.95 -6.57 3.93
N TRP A 62 -0.58 -5.30 4.02
CA TRP A 62 -0.85 -4.29 3.01
C TRP A 62 0.44 -3.92 2.28
N GLU A 63 0.41 -3.89 0.96
CA GLU A 63 1.56 -3.52 0.13
C GLU A 63 1.16 -2.68 -1.08
N TRP A 64 2.05 -1.81 -1.53
CA TRP A 64 1.93 -1.20 -2.85
C TRP A 64 2.10 -2.24 -3.96
N LYS A 65 1.22 -2.15 -4.96
CA LYS A 65 1.36 -2.83 -6.24
C LYS A 65 1.44 -1.78 -7.34
N PHE A 66 2.65 -1.55 -7.83
CA PHE A 66 2.91 -0.65 -8.96
C PHE A 66 2.85 -1.43 -10.27
N GLY A 67 1.97 -1.01 -11.17
CA GLY A 67 1.89 -1.46 -12.56
C GLY A 67 2.52 -0.45 -13.52
N LYS A 68 2.48 -0.75 -14.82
CA LYS A 68 2.99 0.16 -15.86
C LYS A 68 2.15 1.42 -16.00
N GLN A 69 0.84 1.31 -15.77
CA GLN A 69 -0.14 2.38 -16.01
C GLN A 69 -1.02 2.67 -14.79
N ASN A 70 -0.92 1.89 -13.72
CA ASN A 70 -1.74 2.03 -12.53
C ASN A 70 -0.97 1.67 -11.27
N SER A 71 -1.44 2.22 -10.15
CA SER A 71 -0.99 1.86 -8.80
C SER A 71 -2.18 1.37 -8.00
N ALA A 72 -1.96 0.42 -7.10
CA ALA A 72 -2.97 -0.08 -6.18
C ALA A 72 -2.35 -0.42 -4.83
N LEU A 73 -3.18 -0.47 -3.79
CA LEU A 73 -2.83 -1.10 -2.52
C LEU A 73 -3.45 -2.48 -2.45
N VAL A 74 -2.65 -3.48 -2.10
CA VAL A 74 -3.10 -4.86 -1.98
C VAL A 74 -3.09 -5.26 -0.52
N TYR A 75 -4.27 -5.59 0.00
CA TYR A 75 -4.48 -6.24 1.28
C TYR A 75 -4.54 -7.75 1.09
N LYS A 76 -3.81 -8.49 1.92
CA LYS A 76 -3.88 -9.96 2.00
C LYS A 76 -4.05 -10.40 3.43
N SER A 77 -5.01 -11.30 3.65
CA SER A 77 -5.18 -12.07 4.86
C SER A 77 -5.53 -13.52 4.51
N PRO A 78 -4.52 -14.38 4.27
CA PRO A 78 -4.76 -15.75 3.76
C PRO A 78 -5.67 -16.60 4.65
N LYS A 79 -5.68 -16.34 5.95
CA LYS A 79 -6.52 -17.00 6.96
C LYS A 79 -7.64 -16.08 7.47
N GLY A 80 -7.93 -15.01 6.76
CA GLY A 80 -8.89 -14.00 7.18
C GLY A 80 -10.30 -14.58 7.27
N LYS A 81 -10.99 -14.24 8.37
CA LYS A 81 -12.32 -14.82 8.65
C LYS A 81 -13.42 -14.33 7.71
N PHE A 82 -13.28 -13.13 7.16
CA PHE A 82 -14.29 -12.51 6.30
C PHE A 82 -13.78 -12.13 4.92
N VAL A 83 -12.49 -11.79 4.79
CA VAL A 83 -11.88 -11.34 3.53
C VAL A 83 -10.47 -11.88 3.43
N LYS A 84 -10.13 -12.43 2.26
CA LYS A 84 -8.82 -13.01 1.97
C LYS A 84 -7.88 -12.05 1.26
N GLU A 85 -8.42 -11.26 0.34
CA GLU A 85 -7.64 -10.34 -0.47
C GLU A 85 -8.51 -9.16 -0.92
N LEU A 86 -7.93 -7.96 -0.98
CA LEU A 86 -8.49 -6.80 -1.65
C LEU A 86 -7.38 -6.10 -2.43
N LYS A 87 -7.66 -5.71 -3.66
CA LYS A 87 -6.88 -4.75 -4.43
C LYS A 87 -7.66 -3.45 -4.49
N VAL A 88 -7.10 -2.40 -3.89
CA VAL A 88 -7.70 -1.07 -3.78
C VAL A 88 -7.08 -0.13 -4.82
N SER A 89 -7.91 0.38 -5.72
CA SER A 89 -7.61 1.49 -6.64
C SER A 89 -8.43 2.72 -6.27
N PHE A 90 -8.21 3.83 -6.96
CA PHE A 90 -9.00 5.05 -6.85
C PHE A 90 -9.54 5.42 -8.24
N GLU A 91 -10.85 5.44 -8.39
CA GLU A 91 -11.58 5.58 -9.66
C GLU A 91 -12.89 6.32 -9.39
N ASP A 92 -13.28 7.25 -10.26
CA ASP A 92 -14.54 8.02 -10.16
C ASP A 92 -14.78 8.65 -8.76
N ASP A 93 -13.75 9.31 -8.22
CA ASP A 93 -13.76 9.94 -6.88
C ASP A 93 -14.13 8.98 -5.72
N ALA A 94 -13.81 7.69 -5.88
CA ALA A 94 -14.00 6.68 -4.85
C ALA A 94 -12.85 5.67 -4.80
N TYR A 95 -12.62 5.11 -3.62
CA TYR A 95 -11.82 3.90 -3.49
C TYR A 95 -12.63 2.70 -3.96
N VAL A 96 -12.06 1.94 -4.88
CA VAL A 96 -12.64 0.70 -5.41
C VAL A 96 -11.78 -0.47 -4.94
N ALA A 97 -12.37 -1.39 -4.19
CA ALA A 97 -11.71 -2.56 -3.65
C ALA A 97 -12.29 -3.83 -4.26
N GLN A 98 -11.50 -4.51 -5.10
CA GLN A 98 -11.87 -5.78 -5.71
C GLN A 98 -11.08 -6.92 -5.10
N GLY A 99 -11.72 -8.05 -4.82
CA GLY A 99 -11.01 -9.18 -4.24
C GLY A 99 -11.88 -10.38 -3.93
N LEU A 100 -11.49 -11.13 -2.89
CA LEU A 100 -12.11 -12.38 -2.49
C LEU A 100 -12.52 -12.35 -1.02
N ASN A 101 -13.76 -12.74 -0.74
CA ASN A 101 -14.20 -13.00 0.63
C ASN A 101 -13.62 -14.32 1.18
N ALA A 102 -13.96 -14.66 2.42
CA ALA A 102 -13.50 -15.89 3.06
C ALA A 102 -13.95 -17.17 2.33
N ASP A 103 -15.10 -17.14 1.68
CA ASP A 103 -15.65 -18.26 0.91
C ASP A 103 -15.04 -18.38 -0.49
N GLY A 104 -14.20 -17.41 -0.89
CA GLY A 104 -13.58 -17.37 -2.22
C GLY A 104 -14.47 -16.75 -3.29
N GLU A 105 -15.59 -16.15 -2.89
CA GLU A 105 -16.46 -15.38 -3.78
C GLU A 105 -15.83 -14.02 -4.09
N LYS A 106 -16.06 -13.55 -5.31
CA LYS A 106 -15.62 -12.22 -5.72
C LYS A 106 -16.47 -11.16 -5.04
N ILE A 107 -15.80 -10.13 -4.52
CA ILE A 107 -16.43 -8.95 -3.94
C ILE A 107 -15.85 -7.70 -4.59
N GLU A 108 -16.72 -6.73 -4.87
CA GLU A 108 -16.36 -5.36 -5.21
C GLU A 108 -16.98 -4.44 -4.17
N LEU A 109 -16.15 -3.61 -3.55
CA LEU A 109 -16.58 -2.63 -2.59
C LEU A 109 -16.16 -1.24 -3.04
N ARG A 110 -17.03 -0.26 -2.79
CA ARG A 110 -16.78 1.15 -3.11
C ARG A 110 -16.97 2.01 -1.88
N GLY A 111 -16.19 3.08 -1.76
CA GLY A 111 -16.42 4.07 -0.72
C GLY A 111 -15.27 5.06 -0.56
N ASN A 112 -15.23 5.68 0.61
CA ASN A 112 -14.42 6.87 0.87
C ASN A 112 -13.82 6.85 2.27
N ARG A 113 -12.90 7.79 2.52
CA ARG A 113 -12.46 8.11 3.88
C ARG A 113 -13.50 9.02 4.53
N ASP A 114 -13.79 8.79 5.81
CA ASP A 114 -14.53 9.76 6.60
C ASP A 114 -13.59 10.82 7.20
N ASP A 115 -14.17 11.84 7.86
CA ASP A 115 -13.42 12.94 8.49
C ASP A 115 -12.41 12.48 9.56
N SER A 116 -12.54 11.25 10.06
CA SER A 116 -11.60 10.64 11.01
C SER A 116 -10.44 9.91 10.35
N GLY A 117 -10.38 9.91 9.01
CA GLY A 117 -9.42 9.17 8.20
C GLY A 117 -9.72 7.67 8.10
N LYS A 118 -10.90 7.21 8.56
CA LYS A 118 -11.33 5.81 8.44
C LYS A 118 -11.77 5.55 7.00
N LEU A 119 -11.10 4.62 6.32
CA LEU A 119 -11.55 4.12 5.03
C LEU A 119 -12.79 3.24 5.23
N VAL A 120 -13.88 3.56 4.56
CA VAL A 120 -15.15 2.80 4.59
C VAL A 120 -15.46 2.32 3.19
N LEU A 121 -15.60 1.00 3.04
CA LEU A 121 -15.87 0.33 1.77
C LEU A 121 -17.17 -0.46 1.92
N MET A 122 -18.13 -0.20 1.03
CA MET A 122 -19.43 -0.83 1.01
C MET A 122 -19.53 -1.76 -0.19
N ASN A 123 -20.00 -2.98 0.05
CA ASN A 123 -20.27 -3.91 -1.03
C ASN A 123 -21.48 -3.42 -1.83
N THR A 124 -21.35 -3.40 -3.15
CA THR A 124 -22.45 -3.04 -4.05
C THR A 124 -23.48 -4.17 -4.14
N GLU A 125 -23.04 -5.40 -3.92
CA GLU A 125 -23.85 -6.62 -3.97
C GLU A 125 -24.25 -7.11 -2.57
N GLN A 126 -25.09 -8.14 -2.51
CA GLN A 126 -25.54 -8.76 -1.25
C GLN A 126 -24.49 -9.71 -0.63
N THR A 127 -23.30 -9.85 -1.22
CA THR A 127 -22.24 -10.73 -0.71
C THR A 127 -21.66 -10.18 0.60
N LEU A 128 -21.26 -11.09 1.49
CA LEU A 128 -20.66 -10.71 2.77
C LEU A 128 -19.13 -10.57 2.65
N PRO A 129 -18.52 -9.63 3.40
CA PRO A 129 -19.17 -8.61 4.25
C PRO A 129 -19.82 -7.49 3.43
N SER A 130 -20.94 -6.92 3.93
CA SER A 130 -21.61 -5.80 3.25
C SER A 130 -20.88 -4.47 3.44
N ARG A 131 -20.09 -4.33 4.51
CA ARG A 131 -19.24 -3.17 4.76
C ARG A 131 -17.96 -3.58 5.48
N ILE A 132 -16.86 -2.99 5.05
CA ILE A 132 -15.55 -3.11 5.67
C ILE A 132 -15.07 -1.70 6.01
N SER A 133 -14.48 -1.53 7.18
CA SER A 133 -13.76 -0.28 7.47
C SER A 133 -12.38 -0.54 8.05
N PHE A 134 -11.44 0.29 7.64
CA PHE A 134 -10.05 0.28 8.09
C PHE A 134 -9.73 1.62 8.73
N ARG A 135 -9.12 1.60 9.91
CA ARG A 135 -8.54 2.79 10.52
C ARG A 135 -7.28 2.42 11.27
N THR A 136 -6.34 3.34 11.30
CA THR A 136 -5.20 3.24 12.21
C THR A 136 -5.46 4.07 13.47
N VAL A 137 -4.87 3.63 14.58
CA VAL A 137 -4.89 4.34 15.87
C VAL A 137 -3.51 4.24 16.53
N ALA A 138 -3.32 4.99 17.62
CA ALA A 138 -2.05 5.06 18.33
C ALA A 138 -0.88 5.39 17.40
N ALA A 139 -1.02 6.50 16.65
CA ALA A 139 -0.05 6.98 15.66
C ALA A 139 0.37 5.88 14.66
N GLY A 140 -0.60 5.19 14.05
CA GLY A 140 -0.32 4.16 13.05
C GLY A 140 0.17 2.81 13.59
N LYS A 141 0.35 2.65 14.91
CA LYS A 141 0.88 1.42 15.50
C LYS A 141 -0.17 0.31 15.66
N ARG A 142 -1.44 0.67 15.67
CA ARG A 142 -2.57 -0.27 15.69
C ARG A 142 -3.51 -0.01 14.53
N MET A 143 -4.13 -1.07 14.03
CA MET A 143 -5.20 -1.03 13.04
C MET A 143 -6.43 -1.68 13.62
N VAL A 144 -7.59 -1.07 13.37
CA VAL A 144 -8.89 -1.66 13.65
C VAL A 144 -9.58 -1.90 12.33
N VAL A 145 -9.97 -3.15 12.09
CA VAL A 145 -10.76 -3.55 10.92
C VAL A 145 -12.14 -3.97 11.41
N SER A 146 -13.20 -3.38 10.89
CA SER A 146 -14.58 -3.79 11.21
C SER A 146 -15.24 -4.41 9.99
N PHE A 147 -15.95 -5.51 10.21
CA PHE A 147 -16.74 -6.22 9.22
C PHE A 147 -18.20 -6.21 9.65
N GLU A 148 -19.08 -5.83 8.74
CA GLU A 148 -20.50 -5.62 9.03
C GLU A 148 -21.37 -6.20 7.94
N ARG A 149 -22.59 -6.61 8.31
CA ARG A 149 -23.65 -6.96 7.37
C ARG A 149 -24.73 -5.89 7.36
N LYS A 150 -25.32 -5.66 6.20
CA LYS A 150 -26.48 -4.80 6.05
C LYS A 150 -27.73 -5.55 6.56
N ILE A 151 -28.56 -4.86 7.35
CA ILE A 151 -29.85 -5.37 7.87
C ILE A 151 -31.02 -4.60 7.23
N SER A 152 -30.83 -3.30 6.98
CA SER A 152 -31.72 -2.45 6.19
C SER A 152 -30.90 -1.36 5.49
N ASP A 153 -31.54 -0.47 4.73
CA ASP A 153 -30.84 0.58 3.98
C ASP A 153 -29.93 1.47 4.81
N ALA A 154 -30.31 1.76 6.06
CA ALA A 154 -29.52 2.57 6.98
C ALA A 154 -28.79 1.77 8.06
N LEU A 155 -29.15 0.49 8.26
CA LEU A 155 -28.71 -0.27 9.43
C LEU A 155 -27.71 -1.37 9.06
N TYR A 156 -26.58 -1.32 9.76
CA TYR A 156 -25.53 -2.32 9.71
C TYR A 156 -25.38 -2.96 11.09
N THR A 157 -25.11 -4.26 11.12
CA THR A 157 -24.72 -4.95 12.34
C THR A 157 -23.36 -5.60 12.18
N ARG A 158 -22.62 -5.68 13.29
CA ARG A 158 -21.25 -6.20 13.32
C ARG A 158 -21.25 -7.72 13.07
N LEU A 159 -20.43 -8.15 12.11
CA LEU A 159 -20.03 -9.54 11.93
C LEU A 159 -18.79 -9.85 12.79
N GLY A 160 -17.84 -8.91 12.83
CA GLY A 160 -16.68 -9.01 13.69
C GLY A 160 -15.77 -7.80 13.58
N GLU A 161 -14.78 -7.73 14.45
CA GLU A 161 -13.79 -6.67 14.49
C GLU A 161 -12.42 -7.24 14.81
N VAL A 162 -11.38 -6.83 14.06
CA VAL A 162 -10.00 -7.18 14.32
C VAL A 162 -9.27 -5.98 14.89
N GLY A 163 -8.68 -6.16 16.06
CA GLY A 163 -7.68 -5.24 16.61
C GLY A 163 -6.28 -5.78 16.35
N ALA A 164 -5.53 -5.16 15.43
CA ALA A 164 -4.20 -5.59 15.05
C ALA A 164 -3.11 -4.60 15.47
N THR A 165 -1.93 -5.13 15.77
CA THR A 165 -0.71 -4.37 16.02
C THR A 165 0.19 -4.49 14.81
N ARG A 166 0.80 -3.37 14.39
CA ARG A 166 1.77 -3.37 13.29
C ARG A 166 3.02 -4.13 13.73
N LYS A 167 3.47 -5.08 12.93
CA LYS A 167 4.68 -5.84 13.21
C LYS A 167 5.88 -4.90 13.32
N GLY A 168 6.67 -5.10 14.37
CA GLY A 168 7.84 -4.29 14.69
C GLY A 168 7.53 -2.89 15.26
N SER A 169 6.28 -2.48 15.49
CA SER A 169 5.90 -1.12 15.95
C SER A 169 6.45 -0.66 17.30
N LEU A 170 7.30 -1.46 17.97
CA LEU A 170 7.88 -1.18 19.29
C LEU A 170 6.83 -0.56 20.24
N PHE A 171 5.58 -1.03 20.15
CA PHE A 171 4.43 -0.44 20.83
C PHE A 171 4.72 -0.35 22.34
N GLY A 172 4.66 0.85 22.90
CA GLY A 172 5.03 1.13 24.30
C GLY A 172 6.49 1.51 24.56
N LYS A 173 7.37 1.54 23.54
CA LYS A 173 8.76 2.00 23.64
C LYS A 173 8.92 3.24 22.75
N GLY A 174 9.22 4.40 23.35
CA GLY A 174 9.29 5.72 22.68
C GLY A 174 10.51 5.90 21.77
N VAL A 175 10.71 5.00 20.81
CA VAL A 175 11.84 5.03 19.89
C VAL A 175 11.46 5.76 18.60
N GLN A 176 12.39 6.55 18.08
CA GLN A 176 12.22 7.32 16.84
C GLN A 176 11.95 6.37 15.66
N GLU A 177 10.86 6.61 14.94
CA GLU A 177 10.43 5.74 13.85
C GLU A 177 11.28 5.99 12.60
N VAL A 178 11.87 4.91 12.09
CA VAL A 178 12.53 4.91 10.78
C VAL A 178 11.44 5.00 9.71
N VAL A 179 11.56 5.98 8.80
CA VAL A 179 10.55 6.30 7.78
C VAL A 179 10.95 5.70 6.42
N CYS A 180 9.94 5.21 5.69
CA CYS A 180 10.07 4.76 4.32
C CYS A 180 10.32 5.95 3.41
N ILE A 181 11.41 5.92 2.65
CA ILE A 181 11.77 7.02 1.75
C ILE A 181 10.76 7.22 0.60
N VAL A 182 10.08 6.15 0.18
CA VAL A 182 9.13 6.18 -0.95
C VAL A 182 7.75 6.67 -0.52
N SER A 183 7.17 6.04 0.51
CA SER A 183 5.79 6.30 0.94
C SER A 183 5.69 7.18 2.19
N GLY A 184 6.77 7.43 2.92
CA GLY A 184 6.67 8.04 4.25
C GLY A 184 6.03 7.14 5.31
N GLY A 185 5.66 5.88 4.97
CA GLY A 185 5.24 4.88 5.93
C GLY A 185 6.39 4.41 6.83
N LYS A 186 6.18 3.37 7.63
CA LYS A 186 7.26 2.85 8.48
C LYS A 186 8.31 2.07 7.68
N GLY A 187 9.56 2.54 7.70
CA GLY A 187 10.71 1.85 7.13
C GLY A 187 11.10 0.62 7.95
N THR A 188 11.22 -0.52 7.29
CA THR A 188 11.56 -1.82 7.92
C THR A 188 12.68 -2.55 7.18
N MET A 189 12.93 -2.19 5.92
CA MET A 189 13.90 -2.84 5.05
C MET A 189 14.94 -1.82 4.57
N PRO A 190 16.25 -2.07 4.74
CA PRO A 190 17.27 -1.16 4.25
C PRO A 190 17.40 -1.25 2.72
N VAL A 191 17.69 -0.12 2.09
CA VAL A 191 18.09 0.04 0.68
C VAL A 191 19.27 1.00 0.61
N ASN A 192 20.17 0.83 -0.35
CA ASN A 192 21.37 1.65 -0.46
C ASN A 192 21.37 2.42 -1.77
N PHE A 193 21.77 3.69 -1.72
CA PHE A 193 22.02 4.51 -2.90
C PHE A 193 23.18 5.46 -2.61
N GLU A 194 24.17 5.50 -3.51
CA GLU A 194 25.36 6.35 -3.39
C GLU A 194 26.09 6.23 -2.03
N GLY A 195 26.19 5.01 -1.50
CA GLY A 195 26.85 4.75 -0.22
C GLY A 195 26.05 5.14 1.03
N GLN A 196 24.86 5.73 0.87
CA GLN A 196 23.95 6.05 1.95
C GLN A 196 22.84 4.98 2.08
N THR A 197 22.55 4.57 3.32
CA THR A 197 21.44 3.68 3.63
C THR A 197 20.15 4.46 3.88
N TYR A 198 19.09 4.04 3.20
CA TYR A 198 17.71 4.47 3.36
C TYR A 198 16.84 3.27 3.74
N TYR A 199 15.56 3.51 4.04
CA TYR A 199 14.65 2.45 4.43
C TYR A 199 13.36 2.49 3.60
N VAL A 200 12.77 1.32 3.37
CA VAL A 200 11.49 1.13 2.69
C VAL A 200 10.55 0.25 3.51
N CYS A 201 9.24 0.37 3.30
CA CYS A 201 8.22 -0.31 4.10
C CYS A 201 7.82 -1.70 3.57
N CYS A 202 8.00 -1.94 2.26
CA CYS A 202 7.64 -3.19 1.60
C CYS A 202 8.51 -3.42 0.36
N THR A 203 8.40 -4.64 -0.20
CA THR A 203 9.08 -5.04 -1.44
C THR A 203 8.71 -4.15 -2.62
N GLY A 204 7.43 -3.76 -2.75
CA GLY A 204 7.00 -2.82 -3.81
C GLY A 204 7.75 -1.48 -3.76
N CYS A 205 7.95 -0.91 -2.57
CA CYS A 205 8.75 0.30 -2.40
C CYS A 205 10.24 0.07 -2.64
N ARG A 206 10.78 -1.11 -2.30
CA ARG A 206 12.17 -1.45 -2.62
C ARG A 206 12.40 -1.50 -4.13
N ASP A 207 11.52 -2.19 -4.84
CA ASP A 207 11.64 -2.38 -6.28
C ASP A 207 11.47 -1.04 -7.00
N TYR A 208 10.53 -0.20 -6.54
CA TYR A 208 10.38 1.18 -7.01
C TYR A 208 11.61 2.05 -6.73
N PHE A 209 12.21 1.91 -5.53
CA PHE A 209 13.44 2.62 -5.15
C PHE A 209 14.61 2.25 -6.05
N ASN A 210 14.83 0.96 -6.29
CA ASN A 210 15.96 0.48 -7.09
C ASN A 210 15.93 1.02 -8.53
N GLU A 211 14.74 1.28 -9.08
CA GLU A 211 14.56 1.81 -10.42
C GLU A 211 14.61 3.35 -10.47
N ASN A 212 14.24 4.05 -9.40
CA ASN A 212 14.04 5.51 -9.38
C ASN A 212 14.81 6.22 -8.26
N ALA A 213 15.93 5.63 -7.80
CA ALA A 213 16.59 6.01 -6.56
C ALA A 213 16.98 7.50 -6.48
N ALA A 214 17.57 8.06 -7.55
CA ALA A 214 18.02 9.45 -7.59
C ALA A 214 16.85 10.44 -7.37
N ALA A 215 15.73 10.22 -8.07
CA ALA A 215 14.54 11.08 -7.96
C ALA A 215 13.91 11.01 -6.56
N ILE A 216 13.79 9.79 -6.01
CA ILE A 216 13.22 9.55 -4.67
C ILE A 216 14.07 10.20 -3.57
N VAL A 217 15.40 10.07 -3.67
CA VAL A 217 16.33 10.68 -2.70
C VAL A 217 16.27 12.21 -2.78
N ALA A 218 16.18 12.79 -3.97
CA ALA A 218 16.00 14.23 -4.13
C ALA A 218 14.67 14.73 -3.52
N GLU A 219 13.55 14.03 -3.78
CA GLU A 219 12.25 14.37 -3.18
C GLU A 219 12.31 14.26 -1.65
N TYR A 220 12.90 13.19 -1.11
CA TYR A 220 13.04 13.00 0.33
C TYR A 220 13.90 14.08 1.00
N ALA A 221 15.01 14.46 0.37
CA ALA A 221 15.87 15.54 0.86
C ALA A 221 15.13 16.89 0.87
N SER A 222 14.25 17.15 -0.11
CA SER A 222 13.44 18.36 -0.15
C SER A 222 12.40 18.43 0.98
N LYS A 223 11.77 17.29 1.32
CA LYS A 223 10.77 17.20 2.41
C LYS A 223 11.38 17.39 3.79
N LYS A 224 12.64 17.00 4.00
CA LYS A 224 13.37 17.22 5.28
C LYS A 224 13.78 18.67 5.55
N LYS A 225 13.81 19.51 4.51
CA LYS A 225 14.17 20.92 4.61
C LYS A 225 12.98 21.84 4.92
N LYS A 226 11.76 21.30 4.92
CA LYS A 226 10.52 21.95 5.38
C LYS A 226 10.27 21.60 6.84
#